data_AF-A0AA92UZP1-F1
#
_entry.id   AF-A0AA92UZP1-F1
#
_cell.length_a   1.000
_cell.length_b   1.000
_cell.length_c   1.000
_cell.angle_alpha   90.00
_cell.angle_beta   90.00
_cell.angle_gamma   90.00
#
_symmetry.space_group_name_H-M   'P 1'
#
loop_
_entity.id
_entity.type
_entity.pdbx_description
1 polymer ?
#
loop_
_entity_poly.entity_id
_entity_poly.type
_entity_poly.pdbx_seq_one_letter_code
_entity_poly.pdbx_strand_id
1 'polypeptide(L)'
;MTGDGEERITSLEIATIANKRHADVMKAIRKMEESWFKVARGNFSLCSYLDENGRERPCYSLTKRESLYIATKFNDEARAKLVLRWEELEIKHREQVQAEQMKPQQSFLQDKLTVANWVMDSLRYSDAARLQLVSQIAEPYGVPVPDYVHAPNGASHAVSELLKERGVELSAIKFNKLALAAGLLEEKTRKGTNSKVHKYYSVTEKGLVYALNDIYKDVPGQTIPKWYDNKFEEVLEIIGYKSSKQVDMFASGETH
;
A
#
# COMPACT_ATOMS: atom_id res chain seq x y z
N MET A 1 -17.27 7.08 6.55
CA MET A 1 -18.64 7.07 7.10
C MET A 1 -18.64 6.15 8.30
N THR A 2 -18.21 6.66 9.46
CA THR A 2 -18.24 5.92 10.73
C THR A 2 -19.62 6.10 11.33
N GLY A 3 -20.54 5.20 10.94
CA GLY A 3 -21.78 5.05 11.69
C GLY A 3 -21.42 4.37 12.99
N ASP A 4 -21.35 5.13 14.08
CA ASP A 4 -21.42 4.63 15.45
C ASP A 4 -22.74 3.85 15.57
N GLY A 5 -22.71 2.58 15.20
CA GLY A 5 -23.78 1.65 15.49
C GLY A 5 -23.69 1.33 16.97
N GLU A 6 -24.18 2.23 17.82
CA GLU A 6 -24.29 1.97 19.25
C GLU A 6 -24.93 0.60 19.46
N GLU A 7 -24.21 -0.29 20.15
CA GLU A 7 -24.73 -1.62 20.44
C GLU A 7 -26.06 -1.49 21.18
N ARG A 8 -27.07 -2.17 20.64
CA ARG A 8 -28.46 -2.06 21.07
C ARG A 8 -29.00 -3.46 21.35
N ILE A 9 -29.75 -3.56 22.43
CA ILE A 9 -30.51 -4.75 22.80
C ILE A 9 -31.99 -4.47 22.65
N THR A 10 -32.73 -5.44 22.11
CA THR A 10 -34.16 -5.30 21.88
C THR A 10 -34.97 -5.65 23.13
N SER A 11 -36.18 -5.10 23.25
CA SER A 11 -37.08 -5.46 24.35
C SER A 11 -37.50 -6.94 24.35
N LEU A 12 -37.34 -7.65 23.23
CA LEU A 12 -37.53 -9.11 23.12
C LEU A 12 -36.40 -9.90 23.78
N GLU A 13 -35.15 -9.50 23.53
CA GLU A 13 -34.00 -10.11 24.18
C GLU A 13 -34.05 -9.87 25.69
N ILE A 14 -34.43 -8.67 26.12
CA ILE A 14 -34.66 -8.37 27.55
C ILE A 14 -35.77 -9.26 28.12
N ALA A 15 -36.87 -9.48 27.40
CA ALA A 15 -37.96 -10.34 27.85
C ALA A 15 -37.50 -11.80 28.04
N THR A 16 -36.65 -12.29 27.14
CA THR A 16 -36.04 -13.62 27.21
C THR A 16 -35.09 -13.72 28.41
N ILE A 17 -34.20 -12.73 28.59
CA ILE A 17 -33.25 -12.65 29.71
C ILE A 17 -33.99 -12.59 31.06
N ALA A 18 -35.06 -11.80 31.12
CA ALA A 18 -35.84 -11.58 32.33
C ALA A 18 -36.89 -12.65 32.59
N ASN A 19 -37.00 -13.66 31.72
CA ASN A 19 -38.04 -14.70 31.74
C ASN A 19 -39.45 -14.13 31.97
N LYS A 20 -39.80 -13.09 31.21
CA LYS A 20 -41.07 -12.38 31.29
C LYS A 20 -41.72 -12.30 29.92
N ARG A 21 -43.05 -12.18 29.89
CA ARG A 21 -43.77 -11.94 28.64
C ARG A 21 -43.35 -10.58 28.07
N HIS A 22 -43.09 -10.54 26.76
CA HIS A 22 -42.72 -9.30 26.05
C HIS A 22 -43.69 -8.14 26.32
N ALA A 23 -45.00 -8.43 26.37
CA ALA A 23 -46.02 -7.43 26.70
C ALA A 23 -45.83 -6.77 28.08
N ASP A 24 -45.37 -7.53 29.08
CA ASP A 24 -45.13 -7.02 30.44
C ASP A 24 -43.86 -6.16 30.48
N VAL A 25 -42.84 -6.51 29.68
CA VAL A 25 -41.64 -5.68 29.46
C VAL A 25 -42.00 -4.37 28.75
N MET A 26 -42.79 -4.41 27.68
CA MET A 26 -43.25 -3.21 26.96
C MET A 26 -44.03 -2.25 27.87
N LYS A 27 -44.88 -2.77 28.77
CA LYS A 27 -45.59 -1.97 29.78
C LYS A 27 -44.62 -1.33 30.79
N ALA A 28 -43.63 -2.08 31.26
CA ALA A 28 -42.62 -1.56 32.19
C ALA A 28 -41.82 -0.41 31.57
N ILE A 29 -41.40 -0.57 30.30
CA ILE A 29 -40.66 0.45 29.55
C ILE A 29 -41.49 1.75 29.45
N ARG A 30 -42.75 1.67 29.02
CA ARG A 30 -43.66 2.84 28.92
C ARG A 30 -43.85 3.56 30.25
N LYS A 31 -43.93 2.82 31.36
CA LYS A 31 -44.05 3.42 32.70
C LYS A 31 -42.79 4.19 33.12
N MET A 32 -41.63 3.76 32.66
CA MET A 32 -40.34 4.37 32.98
C MET A 32 -39.97 5.52 32.03
N GLU A 33 -40.58 5.55 30.85
CA GLU A 33 -40.32 6.52 29.78
C GLU A 33 -40.49 7.97 30.25
N GLU A 34 -41.54 8.28 31.03
CA GLU A 34 -41.76 9.64 31.54
C GLU A 34 -40.62 10.11 32.47
N SER A 35 -40.14 9.22 33.34
CA SER A 35 -39.06 9.54 34.29
C SER A 35 -37.72 9.65 33.57
N TRP A 36 -37.49 8.77 32.58
CA TRP A 36 -36.31 8.81 31.72
C TRP A 36 -36.24 10.11 30.93
N PHE A 37 -37.34 10.50 30.27
CA PHE A 37 -37.43 11.71 29.47
C PHE A 37 -37.09 12.98 30.27
N LYS A 38 -37.56 13.08 31.52
CA LYS A 38 -37.28 14.24 32.39
C LYS A 38 -35.78 14.44 32.66
N VAL A 39 -35.01 13.36 32.73
CA VAL A 39 -33.57 13.40 33.08
C VAL A 39 -32.69 13.36 31.84
N ALA A 40 -32.95 12.41 30.93
CA ALA A 40 -32.13 12.16 29.75
C ALA A 40 -32.53 13.04 28.54
N ARG A 41 -33.70 13.70 28.58
CA ARG A 41 -34.25 14.55 27.49
C ARG A 41 -34.43 13.84 26.14
N GLY A 42 -34.51 12.51 26.15
CA GLY A 42 -34.76 11.67 24.97
C GLY A 42 -35.67 10.48 25.31
N ASN A 43 -36.40 9.98 24.31
CA ASN A 43 -37.28 8.82 24.43
C ASN A 43 -36.57 7.53 23.99
N PHE A 44 -37.07 6.38 24.45
CA PHE A 44 -36.60 5.09 23.99
C PHE A 44 -36.93 4.89 22.51
N SER A 45 -36.00 4.33 21.74
CA SER A 45 -36.22 4.11 20.30
C SER A 45 -37.19 2.94 20.07
N LEU A 46 -38.23 3.15 19.27
CA LEU A 46 -39.12 2.07 18.79
C LEU A 46 -38.60 1.45 17.49
N CYS A 47 -38.75 0.14 17.37
CA CYS A 47 -38.54 -0.64 16.17
C CYS A 47 -39.69 -1.66 16.00
N SER A 48 -39.68 -2.43 14.93
CA SER A 48 -40.62 -3.53 14.70
C SER A 48 -39.88 -4.86 14.54
N TYR A 49 -40.58 -5.95 14.81
CA TYR A 49 -40.13 -7.32 14.55
C TYR A 49 -41.27 -8.14 13.95
N LEU A 50 -40.93 -9.21 13.24
CA LEU A 50 -41.90 -10.17 12.74
C LEU A 50 -42.14 -11.26 13.79
N ASP A 51 -43.41 -11.44 14.15
CA ASP A 51 -43.91 -12.54 14.97
C ASP A 51 -43.84 -13.88 14.21
N GLU A 52 -43.99 -15.00 14.91
CA GLU A 52 -44.10 -16.37 14.38
C GLU A 52 -45.20 -16.51 13.32
N ASN A 53 -46.22 -15.65 13.39
CA ASN A 53 -47.33 -15.58 12.45
C ASN A 53 -47.09 -14.61 11.27
N GLY A 54 -45.86 -14.11 11.09
CA GLY A 54 -45.49 -13.16 10.03
C GLY A 54 -46.10 -11.76 10.19
N ARG A 55 -46.58 -11.40 11.39
CA ARG A 55 -47.17 -10.10 11.69
C ARG A 55 -46.13 -9.17 12.30
N GLU A 56 -46.08 -7.93 11.82
CA GLU A 56 -45.23 -6.90 12.43
C GLU A 56 -45.76 -6.47 13.79
N ARG A 57 -44.89 -6.55 14.80
CA ARG A 57 -45.17 -6.11 16.17
C ARG A 57 -44.12 -5.09 16.62
N PRO A 58 -44.51 -4.09 17.42
CA PRO A 58 -43.56 -3.10 17.92
C PRO A 58 -42.66 -3.69 19.03
N CYS A 59 -41.39 -3.32 19.02
CA CYS A 59 -40.43 -3.55 20.09
C CYS A 59 -39.63 -2.26 20.35
N TYR A 60 -38.86 -2.22 21.44
CA TYR A 60 -37.92 -1.12 21.69
C TYR A 60 -36.51 -1.59 21.37
N SER A 61 -35.71 -0.71 20.78
CA SER A 61 -34.27 -0.85 20.60
C SER A 61 -33.58 0.03 21.63
N LEU A 62 -32.88 -0.57 22.59
CA LEU A 62 -32.37 0.11 23.77
C LEU A 62 -30.84 0.07 23.79
N THR A 63 -30.21 1.19 24.10
CA THR A 63 -28.77 1.27 24.36
C THR A 63 -28.40 0.54 25.66
N LYS A 64 -27.10 0.33 25.89
CA LYS A 64 -26.58 -0.22 27.16
C LYS A 64 -27.13 0.53 28.38
N ARG A 65 -27.12 1.86 28.34
CA ARG A 65 -27.60 2.70 29.45
C ARG A 65 -29.10 2.55 29.69
N GLU A 66 -29.89 2.55 28.63
CA GLU A 66 -31.36 2.44 28.71
C GLU A 66 -31.79 1.05 29.20
N SER A 67 -31.17 -0.02 28.70
CA SER A 67 -31.47 -1.39 29.12
C SER A 67 -31.12 -1.62 30.59
N LEU A 68 -29.99 -1.10 31.08
CA LEU A 68 -29.61 -1.13 32.50
C LEU A 68 -30.59 -0.35 33.39
N TYR A 69 -31.09 0.80 32.91
CA TYR A 69 -32.11 1.56 33.62
C TYR A 69 -33.41 0.77 33.77
N ILE A 70 -33.90 0.14 32.68
CA ILE A 70 -35.12 -0.67 32.71
C ILE A 70 -34.94 -1.92 33.58
N ALA A 71 -33.73 -2.50 33.62
CA ALA A 71 -33.41 -3.66 34.43
C ALA A 71 -33.65 -3.45 35.94
N THR A 72 -33.70 -2.20 36.40
CA THR A 72 -34.03 -1.88 37.80
C THR A 72 -35.43 -2.31 38.25
N LYS A 73 -36.36 -2.58 37.31
CA LYS A 73 -37.71 -3.09 37.62
C LYS A 73 -37.84 -4.61 37.51
N PHE A 74 -36.78 -5.32 37.14
CA PHE A 74 -36.77 -6.78 37.05
C PHE A 74 -36.08 -7.42 38.26
N ASN A 75 -36.17 -8.74 38.38
CA ASN A 75 -35.55 -9.48 39.48
C ASN A 75 -34.01 -9.44 39.38
N ASP A 76 -33.34 -9.72 40.50
CA ASP A 76 -31.87 -9.65 40.59
C ASP A 76 -31.19 -10.61 39.61
N GLU A 77 -31.80 -11.78 39.36
CA GLU A 77 -31.31 -12.75 38.39
C GLU A 77 -31.32 -12.21 36.95
N ALA A 78 -32.39 -11.52 36.51
CA ALA A 78 -32.45 -10.90 35.19
C ALA A 78 -31.42 -9.78 35.04
N ARG A 79 -31.21 -9.01 36.11
CA ARG A 79 -30.20 -7.95 36.15
C ARG A 79 -28.79 -8.53 35.96
N ALA A 80 -28.46 -9.59 36.68
CA ALA A 80 -27.16 -10.27 36.54
C ALA A 80 -26.94 -10.80 35.12
N LYS A 81 -27.94 -11.49 34.54
CA LYS A 81 -27.86 -12.00 33.17
C LYS A 81 -27.71 -10.89 32.12
N LEU A 82 -28.39 -9.75 32.31
CA LEU A 82 -28.25 -8.61 31.40
C LEU A 82 -26.83 -8.00 31.47
N VAL A 83 -26.25 -7.90 32.65
CA VAL A 83 -24.87 -7.41 32.82
C VAL A 83 -23.86 -8.34 32.15
N LEU A 84 -23.97 -9.65 32.38
CA LEU A 84 -23.10 -10.65 31.73
C LEU A 84 -23.22 -10.61 30.20
N ARG A 85 -24.45 -10.43 29.68
CA ARG A 85 -24.66 -10.29 28.24
C ARG A 85 -23.95 -9.05 27.66
N TRP A 86 -23.93 -7.94 28.39
CA TRP A 86 -23.19 -6.75 27.97
C TRP A 86 -21.68 -6.96 28.01
N GLU A 87 -21.18 -7.64 29.04
CA GLU A 87 -19.76 -8.00 29.13
C GLU A 87 -19.32 -8.88 27.95
N GLU A 88 -20.14 -9.87 27.55
CA GLU A 88 -19.92 -10.67 26.35
C GLU A 88 -19.88 -9.82 25.07
N LEU A 89 -20.80 -8.88 24.90
CA LEU A 89 -20.85 -8.00 23.73
C LEU A 89 -19.62 -7.10 23.68
N GLU A 90 -19.19 -6.54 24.81
CA GLU A 90 -17.99 -5.71 24.90
C GLU A 90 -16.69 -6.50 24.62
N ILE A 91 -16.60 -7.75 25.06
CA ILE A 91 -15.49 -8.64 24.74
C ILE A 91 -15.46 -8.91 23.23
N LYS A 92 -16.61 -9.28 22.64
CA LYS A 92 -16.70 -9.54 21.19
C LYS A 92 -16.37 -8.31 20.35
N HIS A 93 -16.88 -7.14 20.73
CA HIS A 93 -16.57 -5.89 20.05
C HIS A 93 -15.08 -5.57 20.12
N ARG A 94 -14.45 -5.76 21.28
CA ARG A 94 -13.01 -5.58 21.47
C ARG A 94 -12.21 -6.56 20.60
N GLU A 95 -12.60 -7.83 20.58
CA GLU A 95 -11.96 -8.86 19.75
C GLU A 95 -12.10 -8.54 18.24
N GLN A 96 -13.27 -8.06 17.80
CA GLN A 96 -13.50 -7.63 16.42
C GLN A 96 -12.62 -6.43 16.05
N VAL A 97 -12.62 -5.38 16.88
CA VAL A 97 -11.78 -4.20 16.67
C VAL A 97 -10.29 -4.58 16.65
N GLN A 98 -9.83 -5.47 17.52
CA GLN A 98 -8.44 -5.96 17.51
C GLN A 98 -8.12 -6.77 16.24
N ALA A 99 -9.00 -7.68 15.83
CA ALA A 99 -8.81 -8.47 14.61
C ALA A 99 -8.84 -7.60 13.33
N GLU A 100 -9.66 -6.55 13.31
CA GLU A 100 -9.70 -5.55 12.23
C GLU A 100 -8.48 -4.63 12.23
N GLN A 101 -7.85 -4.37 13.37
CA GLN A 101 -6.62 -3.58 13.47
C GLN A 101 -5.36 -4.35 13.05
N MET A 102 -5.33 -5.68 13.17
CA MET A 102 -4.17 -6.50 12.80
C MET A 102 -4.12 -6.88 11.32
N LYS A 103 -5.27 -7.00 10.64
CA LYS A 103 -5.37 -7.31 9.20
C LYS A 103 -4.80 -6.27 8.21
N PRO A 104 -4.82 -4.94 8.46
CA PRO A 104 -4.40 -3.95 7.47
C PRO A 104 -2.89 -3.95 7.23
N GLN A 105 -2.08 -4.29 8.23
CA GLN A 105 -0.61 -4.15 8.11
C GLN A 105 0.01 -5.24 7.23
N GLN A 106 -0.50 -6.47 7.31
CA GLN A 106 -0.02 -7.60 6.50
C GLN A 106 -0.50 -7.53 5.05
N SER A 107 -1.76 -7.16 4.80
CA SER A 107 -2.23 -6.98 3.41
C SER A 107 -1.52 -5.80 2.74
N PHE A 108 -1.34 -4.69 3.46
CA PHE A 108 -0.69 -3.50 2.91
C PHE A 108 0.78 -3.72 2.56
N LEU A 109 1.51 -4.54 3.32
CA LEU A 109 2.89 -4.92 2.96
C LEU A 109 2.92 -5.81 1.70
N GLN A 110 2.02 -6.80 1.61
CA GLN A 110 1.90 -7.66 0.42
C GLN A 110 1.54 -6.85 -0.84
N ASP A 111 0.59 -5.92 -0.72
CA ASP A 111 0.19 -5.05 -1.83
C ASP A 111 1.36 -4.17 -2.30
N LYS A 112 2.09 -3.56 -1.35
CA LYS A 112 3.29 -2.76 -1.65
C LYS A 112 4.38 -3.58 -2.33
N LEU A 113 4.67 -4.77 -1.84
CA LEU A 113 5.65 -5.67 -2.44
C LEU A 113 5.22 -6.12 -3.84
N THR A 114 3.92 -6.39 -4.04
CA THR A 114 3.37 -6.77 -5.35
C THR A 114 3.54 -5.64 -6.37
N VAL A 115 3.16 -4.42 -6.00
CA VAL A 115 3.34 -3.23 -6.87
C VAL A 115 4.83 -2.99 -7.13
N ALA A 116 5.67 -3.08 -6.10
CA ALA A 116 7.11 -2.91 -6.24
C ALA A 116 7.70 -3.94 -7.21
N ASN A 117 7.33 -5.22 -7.09
CA ASN A 117 7.82 -6.28 -7.97
C ASN A 117 7.43 -6.01 -9.43
N TRP A 118 6.18 -5.63 -9.67
CA TRP A 118 5.72 -5.25 -11.00
C TRP A 118 6.52 -4.06 -11.58
N VAL A 119 6.79 -3.02 -10.77
CA VAL A 119 7.60 -1.87 -11.19
C VAL A 119 9.05 -2.29 -11.50
N MET A 120 9.66 -3.09 -10.62
CA MET A 120 11.04 -3.57 -10.78
C MET A 120 11.22 -4.34 -12.08
N ASP A 121 10.26 -5.20 -12.43
CA ASP A 121 10.31 -5.99 -13.66
C ASP A 121 10.01 -5.16 -14.90
N SER A 122 8.98 -4.29 -14.84
CA SER A 122 8.61 -3.38 -15.94
C SER A 122 9.72 -2.39 -16.33
N LEU A 123 10.46 -1.91 -15.33
CA LEU A 123 11.58 -0.99 -15.50
C LEU A 123 12.93 -1.68 -15.62
N ARG A 124 12.97 -3.02 -15.49
CA ARG A 124 14.19 -3.84 -15.52
C ARG A 124 15.25 -3.29 -14.55
N TYR A 125 14.85 -2.98 -13.32
CA TYR A 125 15.76 -2.47 -12.30
C TYR A 125 16.89 -3.46 -12.03
N SER A 126 18.10 -2.92 -11.83
CA SER A 126 19.25 -3.68 -11.35
C SER A 126 19.00 -4.25 -9.96
N ASP A 127 19.72 -5.30 -9.59
CA ASP A 127 19.53 -5.93 -8.28
C ASP A 127 19.83 -4.98 -7.12
N ALA A 128 20.77 -4.04 -7.29
CA ALA A 128 21.04 -2.97 -6.32
C ALA A 128 19.84 -2.00 -6.19
N ALA A 129 19.24 -1.61 -7.30
CA ALA A 129 18.02 -0.80 -7.31
C ALA A 129 16.83 -1.54 -6.68
N ARG A 130 16.68 -2.83 -6.99
CA ARG A 130 15.66 -3.69 -6.38
C ARG A 130 15.81 -3.74 -4.86
N LEU A 131 17.04 -3.98 -4.38
CA LEU A 131 17.35 -4.00 -2.95
C LEU A 131 17.00 -2.66 -2.29
N GLN A 132 17.41 -1.54 -2.89
CA GLN A 132 17.12 -0.21 -2.34
C GLN A 132 15.60 0.03 -2.20
N LEU A 133 14.80 -0.39 -3.18
CA LEU A 133 13.35 -0.26 -3.13
C LEU A 133 12.73 -1.17 -2.05
N VAL A 134 13.17 -2.42 -1.96
CA VAL A 134 12.70 -3.37 -0.95
C VAL A 134 13.05 -2.90 0.47
N SER A 135 14.26 -2.38 0.68
CA SER A 135 14.68 -1.83 1.98
C SER A 135 13.77 -0.70 2.44
N GLN A 136 13.35 0.21 1.55
CA GLN A 136 12.41 1.28 1.89
C GLN A 136 11.00 0.76 2.26
N ILE A 137 10.58 -0.36 1.66
CA ILE A 137 9.29 -0.99 1.99
C ILE A 137 9.37 -1.73 3.32
N ALA A 138 10.52 -2.35 3.62
CA ALA A 138 10.77 -3.17 4.80
C ALA A 138 11.09 -2.35 6.07
N GLU A 139 11.71 -1.17 5.93
CA GLU A 139 12.18 -0.32 7.05
C GLU A 139 11.08 -0.03 8.10
N PRO A 140 9.84 0.38 7.72
CA PRO A 140 8.78 0.65 8.70
C PRO A 140 8.33 -0.59 9.50
N TYR A 141 8.67 -1.79 9.02
CA TYR A 141 8.27 -3.07 9.61
C TYR A 141 9.41 -3.74 10.38
N GLY A 142 10.60 -3.14 10.41
CA GLY A 142 11.76 -3.68 11.13
C GLY A 142 12.29 -5.00 10.56
N VAL A 143 11.99 -5.31 9.29
CA VAL A 143 12.50 -6.52 8.64
C VAL A 143 13.95 -6.29 8.21
N PRO A 144 14.91 -7.11 8.66
CA PRO A 144 16.31 -6.96 8.25
C PRO A 144 16.47 -7.31 6.77
N VAL A 145 17.16 -6.44 6.03
CA VAL A 145 17.45 -6.61 4.60
C VAL A 145 18.98 -6.56 4.42
N PRO A 146 19.59 -7.39 3.55
CA PRO A 146 21.03 -7.32 3.29
C PRO A 146 21.47 -5.95 2.79
N ASP A 147 22.70 -5.55 3.11
CA ASP A 147 23.30 -4.28 2.66
C ASP A 147 24.05 -4.37 1.32
N TYR A 148 24.22 -5.59 0.78
CA TYR A 148 25.05 -5.83 -0.41
C TYR A 148 24.33 -6.70 -1.44
N VAL A 149 24.65 -6.44 -2.72
CA VAL A 149 24.22 -7.22 -3.89
C VAL A 149 25.45 -7.56 -4.72
N HIS A 150 25.52 -8.81 -5.21
CA HIS A 150 26.57 -9.24 -6.11
C HIS A 150 26.56 -8.41 -7.41
N ALA A 151 27.68 -7.75 -7.73
CA ALA A 151 27.86 -6.97 -8.96
C ALA A 151 28.81 -7.72 -9.92
N PRO A 152 28.31 -8.68 -10.72
CA PRO A 152 29.16 -9.56 -11.54
C PRO A 152 29.98 -8.80 -12.59
N ASN A 153 29.49 -7.64 -13.05
CA ASN A 153 30.15 -6.81 -14.04
C ASN A 153 30.95 -5.65 -13.42
N GLY A 154 31.15 -5.65 -12.10
CA GLY A 154 31.94 -4.63 -11.41
C GLY A 154 31.22 -3.28 -11.27
N ALA A 155 32.03 -2.21 -11.19
CA ALA A 155 31.52 -0.84 -11.03
C ALA A 155 30.79 -0.36 -12.29
N SER A 156 29.82 0.54 -12.08
CA SER A 156 29.03 1.14 -13.15
C SER A 156 28.81 2.62 -12.88
N HIS A 157 28.94 3.44 -13.91
CA HIS A 157 28.87 4.89 -13.81
C HIS A 157 27.93 5.51 -14.84
N ALA A 158 27.59 6.79 -14.64
CA ALA A 158 26.81 7.52 -15.63
C ALA A 158 27.65 7.69 -16.91
N VAL A 159 27.01 7.69 -18.09
CA VAL A 159 27.73 7.82 -19.36
C VAL A 159 28.58 9.10 -19.42
N SER A 160 28.10 10.20 -18.85
CA SER A 160 28.84 11.47 -18.81
C SER A 160 30.15 11.38 -18.03
N GLU A 161 30.20 10.55 -16.99
CA GLU A 161 31.40 10.32 -16.18
C GLU A 161 32.39 9.48 -16.98
N LEU A 162 31.94 8.34 -17.54
CA LEU A 162 32.80 7.44 -18.32
C LEU A 162 33.40 8.10 -19.57
N LEU A 163 32.61 8.91 -20.27
CA LEU A 163 33.10 9.67 -21.44
C LEU A 163 34.20 10.65 -21.04
N LYS A 164 34.05 11.33 -19.89
CA LYS A 164 35.02 12.29 -19.38
C LYS A 164 36.29 11.59 -18.89
N GLU A 165 36.16 10.54 -18.09
CA GLU A 165 37.30 9.79 -17.51
C GLU A 165 38.18 9.16 -18.58
N ARG A 166 37.58 8.70 -19.68
CA ARG A 166 38.30 8.07 -20.79
C ARG A 166 38.76 9.05 -21.88
N GLY A 167 38.47 10.34 -21.72
CA GLY A 167 38.81 11.36 -22.73
C GLY A 167 38.14 11.12 -24.09
N VAL A 168 36.92 10.58 -24.08
CA VAL A 168 36.13 10.32 -25.30
C VAL A 168 35.44 11.61 -25.71
N GLU A 169 35.74 12.09 -26.92
CA GLU A 169 35.16 13.33 -27.49
C GLU A 169 33.72 13.10 -28.01
N LEU A 170 32.85 12.61 -27.15
CA LEU A 170 31.44 12.36 -27.43
C LEU A 170 30.59 12.98 -26.33
N SER A 171 29.53 13.70 -26.69
CA SER A 171 28.57 14.16 -25.69
C SER A 171 27.65 13.02 -25.26
N ALA A 172 27.21 13.03 -24.00
CA ALA A 172 26.23 12.06 -23.49
C ALA A 172 24.96 12.00 -24.36
N ILE A 173 24.51 13.15 -24.88
CA ILE A 173 23.36 13.23 -25.79
C ILE A 173 23.62 12.46 -27.09
N LYS A 174 24.79 12.66 -27.71
CA LYS A 174 25.16 11.98 -28.96
C LYS A 174 25.36 10.48 -28.72
N PHE A 175 26.01 10.11 -27.63
CA PHE A 175 26.11 8.72 -27.18
C PHE A 175 24.74 8.06 -27.05
N ASN A 176 23.80 8.67 -26.31
CA ASN A 176 22.48 8.08 -26.08
C ASN A 176 21.71 7.87 -27.40
N LYS A 177 21.85 8.78 -28.37
CA LYS A 177 21.27 8.59 -29.72
C LYS A 177 21.87 7.40 -30.46
N LEU A 178 23.19 7.22 -30.38
CA LEU A 178 23.85 6.08 -31.02
C LEU A 178 23.53 4.77 -30.32
N ALA A 179 23.50 4.76 -28.98
CA ALA A 179 23.10 3.60 -28.19
C ALA A 179 21.63 3.20 -28.42
N LEU A 180 20.73 4.17 -28.63
CA LEU A 180 19.36 3.95 -29.08
C LEU A 180 19.33 3.30 -30.47
N ALA A 181 20.10 3.83 -31.43
CA ALA A 181 20.19 3.28 -32.78
C ALA A 181 20.79 1.86 -32.82
N ALA A 182 21.74 1.56 -31.92
CA ALA A 182 22.32 0.22 -31.75
C ALA A 182 21.40 -0.78 -31.02
N GLY A 183 20.27 -0.31 -30.50
CA GLY A 183 19.29 -1.10 -29.76
C GLY A 183 19.71 -1.43 -28.32
N LEU A 184 20.68 -0.72 -27.76
CA LEU A 184 21.13 -0.87 -26.36
C LEU A 184 20.25 -0.09 -25.39
N LEU A 185 19.68 1.01 -25.85
CA LEU A 185 18.70 1.82 -25.12
C LEU A 185 17.35 1.82 -25.83
N GLU A 186 16.30 2.09 -25.07
CA GLU A 186 14.96 2.41 -25.55
C GLU A 186 14.47 3.73 -24.92
N GLU A 187 13.67 4.49 -25.66
CA GLU A 187 13.03 5.70 -25.13
C GLU A 187 11.70 5.31 -24.47
N LYS A 188 11.58 5.62 -23.18
CA LYS A 188 10.33 5.51 -22.42
C LYS A 188 9.76 6.88 -22.13
N THR A 189 8.46 6.91 -21.84
CA THR A 189 7.77 8.14 -21.46
C THR A 189 7.10 8.00 -20.10
N ARG A 190 7.00 9.12 -19.38
CA ARG A 190 6.21 9.23 -18.16
C ARG A 190 5.39 10.51 -18.19
N LYS A 191 4.25 10.49 -17.51
CA LYS A 191 3.44 11.69 -17.25
C LYS A 191 4.04 12.43 -16.07
N GLY A 192 4.42 13.68 -16.28
CA GLY A 192 4.80 14.63 -15.24
C GLY A 192 3.61 15.48 -14.79
N THR A 193 3.90 16.46 -13.94
CA THR A 193 2.92 17.42 -13.44
C THR A 193 2.26 18.16 -14.62
N ASN A 194 0.94 18.38 -14.53
CA ASN A 194 0.12 19.01 -15.58
C ASN A 194 0.08 18.24 -16.90
N SER A 195 0.10 16.89 -16.85
CA SER A 195 0.03 16.02 -18.04
C SER A 195 1.16 16.22 -19.05
N LYS A 196 2.26 16.89 -18.67
CA LYS A 196 3.44 17.01 -19.52
C LYS A 196 4.10 15.64 -19.67
N VAL A 197 4.41 15.25 -20.91
CA VAL A 197 5.08 13.97 -21.18
C VAL A 197 6.59 14.20 -21.14
N HIS A 198 7.28 13.49 -20.24
CA HIS A 198 8.74 13.47 -20.15
C HIS A 198 9.29 12.20 -20.78
N LYS A 199 10.35 12.33 -21.58
CA LYS A 199 11.08 11.22 -22.19
C LYS A 199 12.30 10.88 -21.35
N TYR A 200 12.62 9.59 -21.25
CA TYR A 200 13.81 9.09 -20.57
C TYR A 200 14.32 7.82 -21.24
N TYR A 201 15.57 7.44 -20.98
CA TYR A 201 16.17 6.22 -21.53
C TYR A 201 16.11 5.08 -20.52
N SER A 202 15.87 3.88 -21.04
CA SER A 202 15.97 2.62 -20.29
C SER A 202 16.86 1.65 -21.08
N VAL A 203 17.64 0.84 -20.38
CA VAL A 203 18.47 -0.20 -20.96
C VAL A 203 17.58 -1.34 -21.46
N THR A 204 17.80 -1.77 -22.70
CA THR A 204 17.07 -2.90 -23.31
C THR A 204 17.62 -4.23 -22.80
N GLU A 205 16.92 -5.34 -23.06
CA GLU A 205 17.45 -6.68 -22.77
C GLU A 205 18.83 -6.92 -23.41
N LYS A 206 19.01 -6.47 -24.66
CA LYS A 206 20.31 -6.51 -25.34
C LYS A 206 21.37 -5.65 -24.63
N GLY A 207 20.96 -4.50 -24.11
CA GLY A 207 21.83 -3.57 -23.39
C GLY A 207 22.26 -4.03 -22.00
N LEU A 208 21.53 -4.95 -21.35
CA LEU A 208 21.79 -5.37 -19.96
C LEU A 208 23.15 -6.07 -19.77
N VAL A 209 23.76 -6.55 -20.85
CA VAL A 209 25.13 -7.07 -20.83
C VAL A 209 26.16 -5.97 -20.52
N TYR A 210 25.87 -4.73 -20.91
CA TYR A 210 26.79 -3.59 -20.87
C TYR A 210 26.41 -2.50 -19.88
N ALA A 211 25.15 -2.51 -19.43
CA ALA A 211 24.58 -1.48 -18.58
C ALA A 211 23.51 -2.05 -17.66
N LEU A 212 23.07 -1.22 -16.72
CA LEU A 212 21.97 -1.51 -15.81
C LEU A 212 21.03 -0.32 -15.71
N ASN A 213 19.79 -0.57 -15.29
CA ASN A 213 18.85 0.49 -14.93
C ASN A 213 18.88 0.72 -13.42
N ASP A 214 19.30 1.91 -13.01
CA ASP A 214 19.27 2.36 -11.62
C ASP A 214 18.02 3.22 -11.34
N ILE A 215 17.71 3.43 -10.06
CA ILE A 215 16.62 4.30 -9.61
C ILE A 215 17.04 5.75 -9.77
N TYR A 216 16.20 6.55 -10.44
CA TYR A 216 16.38 8.00 -10.41
C TYR A 216 15.77 8.58 -9.12
N LYS A 217 16.61 8.85 -8.12
CA LYS A 217 16.17 9.29 -6.77
C LYS A 217 15.29 10.54 -6.79
N ASP A 218 15.57 11.49 -7.68
CA ASP A 218 14.81 12.76 -7.76
C ASP A 218 13.45 12.59 -8.45
N VAL A 219 13.28 11.52 -9.22
CA VAL A 219 12.13 11.34 -10.11
C VAL A 219 11.63 9.90 -10.06
N PRO A 220 10.59 9.64 -9.25
CA PRO A 220 9.95 8.33 -9.18
C PRO A 220 9.40 7.88 -10.55
N GLY A 221 9.50 6.58 -10.82
CA GLY A 221 9.01 5.97 -12.05
C GLY A 221 9.89 6.21 -13.29
N GLN A 222 11.13 6.61 -13.08
CA GLN A 222 12.14 6.79 -14.13
C GLN A 222 13.39 5.95 -13.81
N THR A 223 13.98 5.37 -14.85
CA THR A 223 15.28 4.70 -14.80
C THR A 223 16.39 5.68 -15.17
N ILE A 224 17.58 5.44 -14.64
CA ILE A 224 18.83 6.00 -15.18
C ILE A 224 19.73 4.85 -15.63
N PRO A 225 20.09 4.79 -16.93
CA PRO A 225 21.11 3.87 -17.40
C PRO A 225 22.48 4.18 -16.79
N LYS A 226 23.12 3.17 -16.20
CA LYS A 226 24.55 3.19 -15.83
C LYS A 226 25.29 2.11 -16.60
N TRP A 227 26.48 2.42 -17.07
CA TRP A 227 27.26 1.52 -17.92
C TRP A 227 28.38 0.88 -17.12
N TYR A 228 28.65 -0.40 -17.35
CA TYR A 228 29.72 -1.11 -16.66
C TYR A 228 31.08 -0.64 -17.17
N ASP A 229 31.96 -0.30 -16.24
CA ASP A 229 33.27 0.26 -16.56
C ASP A 229 34.08 -0.72 -17.41
N ASN A 230 34.12 -2.01 -17.04
CA ASN A 230 34.87 -3.03 -17.76
C ASN A 230 34.31 -3.38 -19.16
N LYS A 231 33.10 -2.93 -19.50
CA LYS A 231 32.42 -3.21 -20.78
C LYS A 231 32.24 -1.98 -21.65
N PHE A 232 32.59 -0.80 -21.16
CA PHE A 232 32.32 0.44 -21.86
C PHE A 232 33.07 0.58 -23.20
N GLU A 233 34.23 -0.07 -23.35
CA GLU A 233 34.95 -0.05 -24.63
C GLU A 233 34.21 -0.82 -25.73
N GLU A 234 33.70 -2.01 -25.41
CA GLU A 234 32.86 -2.82 -26.30
C GLU A 234 31.61 -2.02 -26.73
N VAL A 235 31.06 -1.18 -25.83
CA VAL A 235 29.93 -0.32 -26.16
C VAL A 235 30.31 0.75 -27.18
N LEU A 236 31.47 1.39 -27.03
CA LEU A 236 31.96 2.38 -28.00
C LEU A 236 32.11 1.77 -29.40
N GLU A 237 32.61 0.53 -29.48
CA GLU A 237 32.68 -0.22 -30.73
C GLU A 237 31.29 -0.51 -31.33
N ILE A 238 30.35 -1.00 -30.51
CA ILE A 238 28.98 -1.33 -30.93
C ILE A 238 28.25 -0.10 -31.46
N ILE A 239 28.44 1.07 -30.84
CA ILE A 239 27.81 2.32 -31.29
C ILE A 239 28.57 2.96 -32.47
N GLY A 240 29.65 2.34 -32.94
CA GLY A 240 30.44 2.79 -34.08
C GLY A 240 31.30 4.03 -33.81
N TYR A 241 31.67 4.29 -32.54
CA TYR A 241 32.59 5.37 -32.22
C TYR A 241 34.01 4.99 -32.63
N LYS A 242 34.62 5.80 -33.49
CA LYS A 242 36.03 5.68 -33.88
C LYS A 242 36.79 6.86 -33.28
N SER A 243 37.81 6.56 -32.46
CA SER A 243 38.68 7.59 -31.89
C SER A 243 39.49 8.29 -32.99
N SER A 244 39.61 9.61 -32.89
CA SER A 244 40.43 10.44 -33.80
C SER A 244 41.90 10.00 -33.83
N LYS A 245 42.41 9.36 -32.76
CA LYS A 245 43.80 8.85 -32.70
C LYS A 245 44.10 7.66 -33.61
N GLN A 246 43.10 6.97 -34.15
CA GLN A 246 43.30 5.79 -35.01
C GLN A 246 43.39 6.14 -36.51
N VAL A 247 43.05 7.39 -36.89
CA VAL A 247 43.06 7.84 -38.28
C VAL A 247 44.46 8.28 -38.74
N ASP A 248 45.30 8.77 -37.81
CA ASP A 248 46.61 9.33 -38.16
C ASP A 248 47.72 8.28 -38.43
N MET A 249 47.54 7.03 -37.99
CA MET A 249 48.54 5.96 -38.24
C MET A 249 48.47 5.36 -39.65
N PHE A 250 47.35 5.53 -40.38
CA PHE A 250 47.21 5.02 -41.75
C PHE A 250 47.45 6.09 -42.84
N ALA A 251 47.49 7.37 -42.48
CA ALA A 251 47.74 8.46 -43.42
C ALA A 251 49.22 8.79 -43.64
N SER A 252 50.13 8.17 -42.87
CA SER A 252 51.57 8.50 -42.87
C SER A 252 52.45 7.51 -43.66
N GLY A 253 51.85 6.52 -44.31
CA GLY A 253 52.55 5.36 -44.86
C GLY A 253 52.48 5.22 -46.37
N GLU A 254 52.62 6.30 -47.15
CA GLU A 254 52.80 6.18 -48.61
C GLU A 254 53.38 7.47 -49.20
N THR A 255 54.71 7.65 -49.11
CA THR A 255 55.54 8.29 -50.16
C THR A 255 57.01 7.94 -49.90
N HIS A 256 57.54 6.94 -50.59
CA HIS A 256 58.95 6.86 -50.95
C HIS A 256 59.08 6.39 -52.40
#